data_AF-A0A2S2PVQ9-F1
#
_entry.id   AF-A0A2S2PVQ9-F1
#
_cell.length_a   1.000
_cell.length_b   1.000
_cell.length_c   1.000
_cell.angle_alpha   90.00
_cell.angle_beta   90.00
_cell.angle_gamma   90.00
#
_symmetry.space_group_name_H-M   'P 1'
#
loop_
_entity.id
_entity.type
_entity.pdbx_description
1 polymer ?
#
loop_
_entity_poly.entity_id
_entity_poly.type
_entity_poly.pdbx_seq_one_letter_code
_entity_poly.pdbx_strand_id
1 'polypeptide(L)'
;GLFSDETKGAIMTDFCALRAKSYSFILAGKEKIKAKGIRKHVVDNHMTFDDHKKCLFGVEKMDVNRENVSIRSFKHELMTIKTNKLTLNNFDDKRVILEDKIHTLAHGHYRIG
;
A
#
# COMPACT_ATOMS: atom_id res chain seq x y z
N GLY A 1 -5.84 -9.05 -26.22
CA GLY A 1 -4.70 -8.26 -25.69
C GLY A 1 -3.55 -9.20 -25.46
N LEU A 2 -2.32 -8.77 -25.74
CA LEU A 2 -1.11 -9.55 -25.50
C LEU A 2 -0.62 -9.25 -24.07
N PHE A 3 -0.26 -10.28 -23.31
CA PHE A 3 0.36 -10.09 -22.01
C PHE A 3 1.77 -9.54 -22.20
N SER A 4 2.05 -8.39 -21.59
CA SER A 4 3.38 -7.78 -21.58
C SER A 4 4.07 -8.04 -20.25
N ASP A 5 5.37 -8.29 -20.30
CA ASP A 5 6.21 -8.29 -19.11
C ASP A 5 6.41 -6.86 -18.59
N GLU A 6 5.67 -6.50 -17.54
CA GLU A 6 5.76 -5.19 -16.88
C GLU A 6 7.11 -4.96 -16.20
N THR A 7 7.84 -6.03 -15.89
CA THR A 7 9.10 -5.99 -15.15
C THR A 7 10.32 -5.95 -16.05
N LYS A 8 10.15 -6.05 -17.38
CA LYS A 8 11.22 -6.01 -18.38
C LYS A 8 12.35 -7.01 -18.08
N GLY A 9 11.99 -8.22 -17.66
CA GLY A 9 12.90 -9.30 -17.31
C GLY A 9 13.52 -9.20 -15.90
N ALA A 10 13.16 -8.19 -15.12
CA ALA A 10 13.68 -8.06 -13.75
C ALA A 10 12.96 -9.03 -12.79
N ILE A 11 13.73 -9.81 -12.05
CA ILE A 11 13.21 -10.78 -11.09
C ILE A 11 12.65 -10.05 -9.86
N MET A 12 11.42 -10.38 -9.49
CA MET A 12 10.81 -9.98 -8.24
C MET A 12 11.12 -11.06 -7.18
N THR A 13 11.82 -10.69 -6.11
CA THR A 13 12.25 -11.65 -5.07
C THR A 13 11.27 -11.72 -3.91
N ASP A 14 10.67 -10.57 -3.58
CA ASP A 14 9.79 -10.43 -2.44
C ASP A 14 8.57 -9.61 -2.81
N PHE A 15 7.41 -9.96 -2.25
CA PHE A 15 6.16 -9.27 -2.45
C PHE A 15 5.35 -9.26 -1.15
N CYS A 16 4.78 -8.10 -0.81
CA CYS A 16 3.93 -7.90 0.36
C CYS A 16 2.73 -7.02 -0.02
N ALA A 17 1.52 -7.54 0.11
CA ALA A 17 0.30 -6.80 -0.17
C ALA A 17 -0.52 -6.61 1.10
N LEU A 18 -0.98 -5.38 1.34
CA LEU A 18 -1.85 -5.05 2.47
C LEU A 18 -3.31 -5.01 2.05
N ARG A 19 -3.60 -4.41 0.88
CA ARG A 19 -4.94 -4.33 0.28
C ARG A 19 -4.86 -4.04 -1.21
N ALA A 20 -6.00 -4.03 -1.89
CA ALA A 20 -6.08 -3.59 -3.29
C ALA A 20 -5.39 -2.22 -3.53
N LYS A 21 -4.42 -2.20 -4.46
CA LYS A 21 -3.62 -1.01 -4.85
C LYS A 21 -2.75 -0.43 -3.71
N SER A 22 -2.46 -1.25 -2.69
CA SER A 22 -1.54 -0.95 -1.58
C SER A 22 -0.62 -2.16 -1.34
N TYR A 23 0.56 -2.15 -1.95
CA TYR A 23 1.51 -3.27 -1.92
C TYR A 23 2.95 -2.79 -2.14
N SER A 24 3.90 -3.61 -1.76
CA SER A 24 5.33 -3.37 -1.91
C SER A 24 6.04 -4.64 -2.38
N PHE A 25 7.14 -4.47 -3.10
CA PHE A 25 7.91 -5.59 -3.65
C PHE A 25 9.35 -5.19 -3.93
N ILE A 26 10.23 -6.19 -3.96
CA ILE A 26 11.65 -6.01 -4.31
C ILE A 26 11.84 -6.48 -5.73
N LEU A 27 12.29 -5.58 -6.60
CA LEU A 27 12.56 -5.83 -8.01
C LEU A 27 14.04 -5.60 -8.30
N ALA A 28 14.77 -6.65 -8.67
CA ALA A 28 16.22 -6.59 -8.89
C ALA A 28 16.98 -5.85 -7.76
N GLY A 29 16.65 -6.18 -6.51
CA GLY A 29 17.25 -5.59 -5.31
C GLY A 29 16.77 -4.18 -4.96
N LYS A 30 15.81 -3.61 -5.70
CA LYS A 30 15.23 -2.29 -5.41
C LYS A 30 13.81 -2.41 -4.91
N GLU A 31 13.54 -1.75 -3.78
CA GLU A 31 12.19 -1.65 -3.24
C GLU A 31 11.31 -0.77 -4.12
N LYS A 32 10.10 -1.26 -4.37
CA LYS A 32 9.03 -0.51 -5.05
C LYS A 32 7.78 -0.60 -4.22
N ILE A 33 7.19 0.56 -3.94
CA ILE A 33 5.97 0.67 -3.14
C ILE A 33 4.87 1.30 -3.99
N LYS A 34 3.68 0.73 -3.91
CA LYS A 34 2.45 1.22 -4.53
C LYS A 34 1.45 1.47 -3.42
N ALA A 35 1.15 2.74 -3.15
CA ALA A 35 0.19 3.15 -2.13
C ALA A 35 -0.80 4.15 -2.73
N LYS A 36 -1.96 3.66 -3.22
CA LYS A 36 -2.96 4.54 -3.84
C LYS A 36 -3.44 5.61 -2.86
N GLY A 37 -3.34 6.87 -3.28
CA GLY A 37 -3.82 8.03 -2.53
C GLY A 37 -2.76 8.69 -1.65
N ILE A 38 -1.57 8.10 -1.55
CA ILE A 38 -0.40 8.67 -0.88
C ILE A 38 0.47 9.39 -1.92
N ARG A 39 1.05 10.54 -1.55
CA ARG A 39 1.93 11.30 -2.44
C ARG A 39 3.27 10.59 -2.57
N LYS A 40 3.88 10.73 -3.75
CA LYS A 40 5.16 10.10 -4.07
C LYS A 40 6.27 10.41 -3.06
N HIS A 41 6.41 11.68 -2.62
CA HIS A 41 7.43 12.04 -1.64
C HIS A 41 7.25 11.34 -0.28
N VAL A 42 6.01 11.02 0.11
CA VAL A 42 5.76 10.26 1.34
C VAL A 42 6.15 8.80 1.15
N VAL A 43 5.80 8.23 -0.01
CA VAL A 43 6.18 6.85 -0.36
C VAL A 43 7.70 6.70 -0.40
N ASP A 44 8.40 7.63 -1.05
CA ASP A 44 9.84 7.50 -1.29
C ASP A 44 10.68 7.76 -0.01
N ASN A 45 10.19 8.55 0.95
CA ASN A 45 10.97 8.95 2.14
C ASN A 45 10.49 8.35 3.47
N HIS A 46 9.26 7.85 3.55
CA HIS A 46 8.63 7.47 4.83
C HIS A 46 7.94 6.11 4.81
N MET A 47 8.09 5.33 3.74
CA MET A 47 7.56 3.99 3.63
C MET A 47 8.65 3.05 3.14
N THR A 48 8.78 1.89 3.76
CA THR A 48 9.73 0.84 3.35
C THR A 48 9.02 -0.48 3.13
N PHE A 49 9.71 -1.43 2.48
CA PHE A 49 9.20 -2.80 2.37
C PHE A 49 9.03 -3.47 3.74
N ASP A 50 9.96 -3.23 4.67
CA ASP A 50 9.90 -3.75 6.04
C ASP A 50 8.68 -3.23 6.81
N ASP A 51 8.31 -1.96 6.65
CA ASP A 51 7.11 -1.40 7.26
C ASP A 51 5.83 -2.14 6.80
N HIS A 52 5.78 -2.58 5.54
CA HIS A 52 4.66 -3.37 5.04
C HIS A 52 4.62 -4.76 5.68
N LYS A 53 5.77 -5.43 5.82
CA LYS A 53 5.85 -6.73 6.49
C LYS A 53 5.38 -6.61 7.95
N LYS A 54 5.88 -5.63 8.68
CA LYS A 54 5.50 -5.36 10.07
C LYS A 54 4.02 -5.02 10.21
N CYS A 55 3.47 -4.21 9.30
CA CYS A 55 2.03 -3.90 9.25
C CYS A 55 1.18 -5.16 8.98
N LEU A 56 1.61 -6.04 8.06
CA LEU A 56 0.89 -7.27 7.74
C LEU A 56 0.84 -8.24 8.93
N PHE A 57 1.99 -8.48 9.57
CA PHE A 57 2.09 -9.45 10.66
C PHE A 57 1.62 -8.89 12.01
N GLY A 58 1.46 -7.57 12.15
CA GLY A 58 0.92 -6.91 13.34
C GLY A 58 1.89 -6.93 14.54
N VAL A 59 3.19 -6.83 14.27
CA VAL A 59 4.26 -7.02 15.27
C VAL A 59 4.52 -5.74 16.10
N GLU A 60 4.13 -4.55 15.62
CA GLU A 60 4.46 -3.28 16.29
C GLU A 60 3.34 -2.23 16.21
N LYS A 61 3.24 -1.36 17.23
CA LYS A 61 2.50 -0.10 17.15
C LYS A 61 3.25 0.85 16.22
N MET A 62 2.98 0.74 14.93
CA MET A 62 3.56 1.62 13.93
C MET A 62 2.83 2.96 13.89
N ASP A 63 3.58 4.04 13.67
CA ASP A 63 2.97 5.29 13.22
C ASP A 63 2.55 5.13 11.77
N VAL A 64 1.28 4.76 11.59
CA VAL A 64 0.66 4.49 10.30
C VAL A 64 0.23 5.77 9.59
N ASN A 65 0.32 6.93 10.24
CA ASN A 65 -0.16 8.21 9.73
C ASN A 65 1.01 9.09 9.26
N ARG A 66 0.89 9.67 8.06
CA ARG A 66 1.89 10.60 7.54
C ARG A 66 1.25 11.84 6.93
N GLU A 67 1.90 12.97 7.16
CA GLU A 67 1.54 14.23 6.51
C GLU A 67 1.81 14.13 5.00
N ASN A 68 0.76 14.33 4.21
CA ASN A 68 0.87 14.55 2.77
C ASN A 68 0.73 16.04 2.49
N VAL A 69 1.82 16.65 2.03
CA VAL A 69 1.82 18.03 1.56
C VAL A 69 1.56 18.06 0.05
N SER A 70 0.67 18.95 -0.40
CA SER A 70 0.50 19.20 -1.83
C SER A 70 -0.03 20.59 -2.13
N ILE A 71 0.36 21.12 -3.29
CA ILE A 71 -0.17 22.37 -3.83
C ILE A 71 -1.45 22.05 -4.63
N ARG A 72 -2.52 22.82 -4.42
CA ARG A 72 -3.78 22.72 -5.16
C ARG A 72 -4.33 24.10 -5.50
N SER A 73 -5.07 24.20 -6.59
CA SER A 73 -5.81 25.39 -6.96
C SER A 73 -7.28 25.27 -6.57
N PHE A 74 -7.83 26.31 -5.95
CA PHE A 74 -9.28 26.48 -5.77
C PHE A 74 -9.67 27.86 -6.25
N LYS A 75 -10.65 27.96 -7.14
CA LYS A 75 -11.08 29.24 -7.74
C LYS A 75 -9.90 30.07 -8.28
N HIS A 76 -8.94 29.40 -8.93
CA HIS A 76 -7.71 30.00 -9.46
C HIS A 76 -6.69 30.49 -8.42
N GLU A 77 -6.92 30.26 -7.12
CA GLU A 77 -5.96 30.57 -6.06
C GLU A 77 -5.18 29.31 -5.68
N LEU A 78 -3.85 29.39 -5.72
CA LEU A 78 -2.97 28.31 -5.30
C LEU A 78 -2.85 28.30 -3.77
N MET A 79 -3.02 27.13 -3.18
CA MET A 79 -2.79 26.91 -1.75
C MET A 79 -2.02 25.61 -1.50
N THR A 80 -1.27 25.61 -0.40
CA THR A 80 -0.63 24.41 0.12
C THR A 80 -1.59 23.72 1.09
N ILE A 81 -1.95 22.48 0.78
CA ILE A 81 -2.75 21.63 1.65
C ILE A 81 -1.84 20.63 2.33
N LYS A 82 -1.95 20.54 3.64
CA LYS A 82 -1.38 19.47 4.46
C LYS A 82 -2.52 18.54 4.89
N THR A 83 -2.39 17.25 4.63
CA THR A 83 -3.40 16.26 5.03
C THR A 83 -2.71 15.10 5.71
N ASN A 84 -3.09 14.80 6.95
CA ASN A 84 -2.62 13.60 7.61
C ASN A 84 -3.39 12.39 7.05
N LYS A 85 -2.68 11.39 6.52
CA LYS A 85 -3.27 10.20 5.90
C LYS A 85 -2.72 8.93 6.50
N LEU A 86 -3.61 7.93 6.61
CA LEU A 86 -3.24 6.55 6.89
C LEU A 86 -2.47 5.96 5.69
N THR A 87 -1.19 5.69 5.89
CA THR A 87 -0.25 5.20 4.86
C THR A 87 -0.15 3.68 4.81
N LEU A 88 -0.17 3.04 5.98
CA LEU A 88 -0.11 1.58 6.13
C LEU A 88 -1.40 1.11 6.79
N ASN A 89 -2.12 0.22 6.12
CA ASN A 89 -3.35 -0.36 6.62
C ASN A 89 -3.52 -1.76 6.01
N ASN A 90 -3.53 -2.78 6.85
CA ASN A 90 -3.77 -4.17 6.45
C ASN A 90 -5.26 -4.53 6.39
N PHE A 91 -6.18 -3.61 6.70
CA PHE A 91 -7.61 -3.83 6.52
C PHE A 91 -7.99 -3.65 5.04
N ASP A 92 -8.54 -4.70 4.44
CA ASP A 92 -9.08 -4.68 3.07
C ASP A 92 -10.61 -4.72 3.11
N ASP A 93 -11.26 -3.59 2.82
CA ASP A 93 -12.72 -3.45 2.84
C ASP A 93 -13.45 -4.45 1.91
N LYS A 94 -12.76 -5.08 0.96
CA LYS A 94 -13.35 -5.98 -0.04
C LYS A 94 -13.25 -7.46 0.33
N ARG A 95 -12.46 -7.82 1.35
CA ARG A 95 -12.22 -9.21 1.72
C ARG A 95 -12.27 -9.40 3.22
N VAL A 96 -12.72 -10.57 3.64
CA VAL A 96 -12.59 -11.02 5.03
C VAL A 96 -11.23 -11.67 5.18
N ILE A 97 -10.39 -11.10 6.03
CA ILE A 97 -9.06 -11.63 6.35
C ILE A 97 -9.23 -12.72 7.41
N LEU A 98 -8.66 -13.90 7.16
CA LEU A 98 -8.69 -15.02 8.12
C LEU A 98 -7.66 -14.79 9.24
N GLU A 99 -7.73 -15.60 10.29
CA GLU A 99 -6.88 -15.45 11.49
C GLU A 99 -5.37 -15.51 11.19
N ASP A 100 -4.98 -16.24 10.14
CA ASP A 100 -3.60 -16.33 9.68
C ASP A 100 -3.06 -15.08 8.96
N LYS A 101 -3.92 -14.07 8.75
CA LYS A 101 -3.63 -12.77 8.09
C LYS A 101 -3.18 -12.86 6.63
N ILE A 102 -3.16 -14.05 6.05
CA ILE A 102 -2.67 -14.29 4.69
C ILE A 102 -3.83 -14.70 3.79
N HIS A 103 -4.64 -15.65 4.27
CA HIS A 103 -5.78 -16.12 3.54
C HIS A 103 -6.93 -15.13 3.68
N THR A 104 -7.59 -14.87 2.56
CA THR A 104 -8.67 -13.90 2.48
C THR A 104 -9.82 -14.48 1.68
N LEU A 105 -11.05 -14.24 2.13
CA LEU A 105 -12.27 -14.67 1.46
C LEU A 105 -13.01 -13.45 0.91
N ALA A 106 -13.71 -13.60 -0.21
CA ALA A 106 -14.57 -12.54 -0.73
C ALA A 106 -15.83 -12.43 0.14
N HIS A 107 -16.40 -11.23 0.27
CA HIS A 107 -17.70 -11.06 0.91
C HIS A 107 -18.76 -11.97 0.27
N GLY A 108 -19.58 -12.62 1.09
CA GLY A 108 -20.58 -13.59 0.62
C GLY A 108 -20.05 -15.00 0.34
N HIS A 109 -18.79 -15.29 0.65
CA HIS A 109 -18.26 -16.65 0.56
C HIS A 109 -18.96 -17.59 1.55
N TYR A 110 -19.24 -18.83 1.13
CA TYR A 110 -19.99 -19.85 1.93
C TYR A 110 -19.35 -20.24 3.27
N ARG A 111 -18.13 -19.80 3.56
CA ARG A 111 -17.40 -20.05 4.82
C ARG A 111 -17.46 -18.87 5.79
N ILE A 112 -18.07 -17.76 5.39
CA ILE A 112 -18.18 -16.52 6.18
C ILE A 112 -19.56 -16.44 6.85
N GLY A 113 -20.56 -17.20 6.37
CA GLY A 113 -21.93 -17.25 6.89
C GLY A 113 -22.34 -18.63 7.32
#